data_AF-A0A0U9HIV8-F1
#
_entry.id   AF-A0A0U9HIV8-F1
#
_cell.length_a   1.000
_cell.length_b   1.000
_cell.length_c   1.000
_cell.angle_alpha   90.00
_cell.angle_beta   90.00
_cell.angle_gamma   90.00
#
_symmetry.space_group_name_H-M   'P 1'
#
loop_
_entity.id
_entity.type
_entity.pdbx_description
1 polymer ?
#
loop_
_entity_poly.entity_id
_entity_poly.type
_entity_poly.pdbx_seq_one_letter_code
_entity_poly.pdbx_strand_id
1 'polypeptide(L)' 'MTEVIDFLSNIFSKIMEYIVVAFFWLTDFLAGLLVKTGLVEKEADAIVVSIITMFIIFLIIMARFLGSKYKGYKS' A
#
# COMPACT_ATOMS: atom_id res chain seq x y z
N MET A 1 -15.23 -24.31 17.56
CA MET A 1 -13.97 -24.11 16.78
C MET A 1 -14.21 -23.28 15.52
N THR A 2 -15.29 -23.51 14.78
CA THR A 2 -15.71 -22.70 13.61
C THR A 2 -16.05 -21.25 13.95
N GLU A 3 -16.78 -20.98 15.03
CA GLU A 3 -17.18 -19.61 15.42
C GLU A 3 -15.98 -18.67 15.68
N VAL A 4 -14.89 -19.19 16.22
CA VAL A 4 -13.67 -18.41 16.48
C VAL A 4 -12.98 -18.05 15.16
N ILE A 5 -12.93 -18.99 14.21
CA ILE A 5 -12.35 -18.77 12.89
C ILE A 5 -13.19 -17.76 12.10
N ASP A 6 -14.51 -17.84 12.16
CA ASP A 6 -15.41 -16.89 11.51
C ASP A 6 -15.28 -15.48 12.09
N PHE A 7 -15.16 -15.37 13.41
CA PHE A 7 -14.90 -14.10 14.09
C PHE A 7 -13.56 -13.47 13.67
N LEU A 8 -12.49 -14.28 13.65
CA LEU A 8 -11.16 -13.86 13.17
C LEU A 8 -11.19 -13.43 11.70
N SER A 9 -11.88 -14.17 10.85
CA SER A 9 -12.03 -13.85 9.42
C SER A 9 -12.77 -12.52 9.22
N ASN A 10 -13.81 -12.25 10.02
CA ASN A 10 -14.55 -11.00 9.96
C ASN A 10 -13.71 -9.81 10.41
N ILE A 11 -12.91 -9.95 11.48
CA ILE A 11 -11.95 -8.92 11.90
C ILE A 11 -10.92 -8.68 10.81
N PHE A 12 -10.35 -9.74 10.25
CA PHE A 12 -9.34 -9.63 9.20
C PHE A 12 -9.89 -8.93 7.96
N SER A 13 -11.12 -9.27 7.55
CA SER A 13 -11.83 -8.62 6.46
C SER A 13 -11.96 -7.11 6.69
N LYS A 14 -12.42 -6.69 7.88
CA LYS A 14 -12.51 -5.27 8.23
C LYS A 14 -11.16 -4.57 8.23
N ILE A 15 -10.12 -5.21 8.76
CA ILE A 15 -8.76 -4.66 8.73
C ILE A 15 -8.31 -4.43 7.29
N MET A 16 -8.53 -5.40 6.40
CA MET A 16 -8.20 -5.27 4.99
C MET A 16 -8.96 -4.13 4.31
N GLU A 17 -10.26 -3.97 4.62
CA GLU A 17 -11.06 -2.85 4.13
C GLU A 17 -10.48 -1.50 4.54
N TYR A 18 -10.13 -1.31 5.82
CA TYR A 18 -9.49 -0.08 6.30
C TYR A 18 -8.14 0.18 5.63
N ILE A 19 -7.34 -0.88 5.43
CA ILE A 19 -6.06 -0.77 4.72
C ILE A 19 -6.29 -0.26 3.30
N VAL A 20 -7.22 -0.86 2.56
CA VAL A 20 -7.55 -0.47 1.18
C VAL A 20 -8.02 0.99 1.11
N VAL A 21 -8.90 1.41 2.02
CA VAL A 21 -9.35 2.81 2.10
C VAL A 21 -8.19 3.76 2.37
N ALA A 22 -7.29 3.41 3.28
CA ALA A 22 -6.10 4.21 3.57
C ALA A 22 -5.17 4.31 2.34
N PHE A 23 -5.04 3.24 1.55
CA PHE A 23 -4.28 3.24 0.29
C PHE A 23 -4.87 4.21 -0.74
N PHE A 24 -6.20 4.24 -0.88
CA PHE A 24 -6.87 5.20 -1.76
C PHE A 24 -6.62 6.63 -1.32
N TRP A 25 -6.82 6.92 -0.03
CA TRP A 25 -6.54 8.25 0.53
C TRP A 25 -5.11 8.72 0.28
N LEU A 26 -4.15 7.82 0.44
CA LEU A 26 -2.75 8.17 0.25
C LEU A 26 -2.43 8.41 -1.23
N THR A 27 -3.07 7.67 -2.13
CA THR A 27 -2.98 7.88 -3.58
C THR A 27 -3.56 9.25 -3.97
N ASP A 28 -4.75 9.59 -3.47
CA ASP A 28 -5.39 10.88 -3.75
C ASP A 28 -4.56 12.05 -3.20
N PHE A 29 -3.98 11.89 -2.01
CA PHE A 29 -3.09 12.89 -1.43
C PHE A 29 -1.83 13.09 -2.29
N LEU A 30 -1.21 12.01 -2.74
CA LEU A 30 -0.01 12.07 -3.58
C LEU A 30 -0.32 12.70 -4.94
N ALA A 31 -1.45 12.35 -5.55
CA ALA A 31 -1.90 12.90 -6.82
C ALA A 31 -2.14 14.41 -6.69
N GLY A 32 -2.84 14.83 -5.63
CA GLY A 32 -3.04 16.24 -5.34
C GLY A 32 -1.72 17.00 -5.11
N LEU A 33 -0.72 16.35 -4.50
CA LEU A 33 0.61 16.94 -4.31
C LEU A 33 1.36 17.08 -5.64
N LEU A 34 1.30 16.09 -6.53
CA LEU A 34 1.91 16.14 -7.87
C LEU A 34 1.33 17.26 -8.73
N VAL A 35 0.01 17.45 -8.67
CA VAL A 35 -0.67 18.55 -9.37
C VAL A 35 -0.26 19.89 -8.77
N LYS A 36 -0.28 20.03 -7.44
CA LYS A 36 0.09 21.28 -6.74
C LYS A 36 1.54 21.70 -6.97
N THR A 37 2.44 20.75 -7.13
CA THR A 37 3.87 21.01 -7.39
C THR A 37 4.16 21.29 -8.86
N GLY A 38 3.16 21.19 -9.75
CA GLY A 38 3.32 21.39 -11.18
C GLY A 38 4.09 20.26 -11.88
N LEU A 39 4.29 19.12 -11.20
CA LEU A 39 4.95 17.95 -11.79
C LEU A 39 4.05 17.23 -12.80
N VAL A 40 2.73 17.36 -12.65
CA VAL A 40 1.74 16.77 -13.56
C VAL A 40 0.60 17.75 -13.78
N GLU A 41 0.28 18.02 -15.05
CA GLU A 41 -0.76 19.00 -15.43
C GLU A 41 -2.18 18.40 -15.43
N LYS A 42 -2.30 17.09 -15.64
CA LYS A 42 -3.57 16.37 -15.70
C LYS A 42 -3.79 15.55 -14.45
N GLU A 43 -4.95 15.73 -13.80
CA GLU A 43 -5.32 14.97 -12.60
C GLU A 43 -5.34 13.46 -12.85
N ALA A 44 -5.83 13.02 -14.01
CA ALA A 44 -5.84 11.60 -14.39
C ALA A 44 -4.43 11.01 -14.44
N ASP A 45 -3.46 11.74 -15.00
CA ASP A 45 -2.08 11.29 -15.07
C ASP A 45 -1.43 11.28 -13.68
N ALA A 46 -1.78 12.25 -12.82
CA ALA A 46 -1.27 12.33 -11.45
C ALA A 46 -1.73 11.14 -10.59
N ILE A 47 -2.98 10.69 -10.78
CA ILE A 47 -3.51 9.48 -10.14
C ILE A 47 -2.72 8.25 -10.57
N VAL A 48 -2.51 8.07 -11.88
CA VAL A 48 -1.76 6.91 -12.41
C VAL A 48 -0.33 6.90 -11.87
N VAL A 49 0.36 8.04 -11.89
CA VAL A 49 1.73 8.18 -11.35
C VAL A 49 1.77 7.87 -9.84
N SER A 50 0.76 8.29 -9.09
CA SER A 50 0.65 8.03 -7.66
C SER A 50 0.47 6.54 -7.38
N ILE A 51 -0.38 5.84 -8.14
CA ILE A 51 -0.57 4.39 -8.04
C ILE A 51 0.74 3.65 -8.31
N ILE A 52 1.46 4.02 -9.37
CA ILE A 52 2.76 3.40 -9.72
C ILE A 52 3.77 3.63 -8.60
N THR A 53 3.86 4.84 -8.07
CA THR A 53 4.78 5.20 -6.98
C THR A 53 4.48 4.38 -5.73
N MET A 54 3.19 4.24 -5.38
CA MET A 54 2.74 3.43 -4.25
C MET A 54 3.08 1.95 -4.43
N PHE A 55 2.92 1.41 -5.64
CA PHE A 55 3.30 0.05 -5.95
C PHE A 55 4.81 -0.19 -5.78
N ILE A 56 5.65 0.75 -6.22
CA ILE A 56 7.11 0.69 -6.03
C ILE A 56 7.46 0.70 -4.53
N ILE A 57 6.84 1.59 -3.74
CA ILE A 57 7.05 1.65 -2.28
C ILE A 57 6.65 0.31 -1.64
N PHE A 58 5.51 -0.26 -2.03
CA PHE A 58 5.06 -1.56 -1.55
C PHE A 58 6.08 -2.68 -1.86
N LEU A 59 6.60 -2.71 -3.09
CA LEU A 59 7.64 -3.68 -3.47
C LEU A 59 8.93 -3.51 -2.64
N ILE A 60 9.35 -2.28 -2.34
CA ILE A 60 10.52 -2.02 -1.49
C ILE A 60 10.29 -2.53 -0.07
N ILE A 61 9.11 -2.28 0.50
CA ILE A 61 8.75 -2.78 1.84
C ILE A 61 8.75 -4.31 1.86
N MET A 62 8.13 -4.94 0.86
CA MET A 62 8.10 -6.39 0.71
C MET A 62 9.50 -6.99 0.53
N ALA A 63 10.34 -6.37 -0.31
CA ALA A 63 11.72 -6.78 -0.52
C ALA A 63 12.54 -6.70 0.78
N ARG A 64 12.31 -5.67 1.62
CA ARG A 64 12.97 -5.56 2.92
C ARG A 64 12.47 -6.63 3.89
N PHE A 65 11.17 -6.90 3.92
CA PHE A 65 10.59 -7.89 4.81
C PHE A 65 11.06 -9.31 4.46
N LEU A 66 11.02 -9.68 3.17
CA LEU A 66 11.45 -10.99 2.66
C LEU A 66 12.99 -11.12 2.64
N GLY A 67 13.70 -10.07 2.24
CA GLY A 67 15.16 -10.04 2.17
C GLY A 67 15.85 -10.04 3.54
N SER A 68 15.17 -9.61 4.60
CA SER A 68 15.73 -9.66 5.97
C SER A 68 16.03 -11.09 6.43
N LYS A 69 15.30 -12.10 5.94
CA LYS A 69 15.52 -13.52 6.29
C LYS A 69 16.76 -14.13 5.66
N TYR A 70 17.31 -13.54 4.60
CA TYR A 70 18.48 -14.08 3.90
C TYR A 70 19.83 -13.68 4.53
N LYS A 71 19.86 -12.65 5.39
CA LYS A 71 21.09 -12.26 6.11
C LYS A 71 21.42 -13.16 7.31
N GLY A 72 20.50 -14.00 7.76
CA GLY A 72 20.72 -14.91 8.91
C GLY A 72 21.42 -16.23 8.59
N TYR A 73 21.70 -16.53 7.31
CA TYR A 73 22.27 -17.82 6.87
C TYR A 73 23.74 -17.73 6.42
N LYS A 74 24.36 -16.55 6.50
CA LYS A 74 25.78 -16.31 6.18
C LYS A 74 26.51 -15.56 7.31
N SER A 75 26.31 -16.01 8.55
CA SER A 75 27.18 -15.67 9.67
C SER A 75 27.61 -16.92 10.40
#